data_AF-A0A956BTL4-F1
#
_entry.id   AF-A0A956BTL4-F1
#
_cell.length_a   1.000
_cell.length_b   1.000
_cell.length_c   1.000
_cell.angle_alpha   90.00
_cell.angle_beta   90.00
_cell.angle_gamma   90.00
#
_symmetry.space_group_name_H-M   'P 1'
#
loop_
_entity.id
_entity.type
_entity.pdbx_description
1 polymer ?
#
loop_
_entity_poly.entity_id
_entity_poly.type
_entity_poly.pdbx_seq_one_letter_code
_entity_poly.pdbx_strand_id
1 'polypeptide(L)'
;MSERAARAPGPRLPLPEWARGYDRDTLRADAIAGAIVAAVLIPQAMAYATLANLPPIVGLYAAAVAPLFYPLLASSRRLAVGPVALDSMLVAGTLASIGAVAVGERVAY
;
A
#
# COMPACT_ATOMS: atom_id res chain seq x y z
N MET A 1 -30.75 -50.82 -6.79
CA MET A 1 -30.30 -50.36 -8.13
C MET A 1 -30.82 -48.93 -8.31
N SER A 2 -30.38 -47.92 -7.55
CA SER A 2 -29.05 -47.29 -7.39
C SER A 2 -28.50 -46.65 -8.67
N GLU A 3 -29.07 -45.52 -9.12
CA GLU A 3 -28.36 -44.53 -9.96
C GLU A 3 -28.90 -43.12 -9.70
N ARG A 4 -28.57 -42.52 -8.53
CA ARG A 4 -28.62 -41.05 -8.41
C ARG A 4 -27.34 -40.53 -9.04
N ALA A 5 -27.45 -40.06 -10.28
CA ALA A 5 -26.38 -39.39 -11.02
C ALA A 5 -25.77 -38.28 -10.14
N ALA A 6 -24.57 -38.54 -9.63
CA ALA A 6 -23.80 -37.59 -8.86
C ALA A 6 -23.42 -36.42 -9.79
N ARG A 7 -24.14 -35.31 -9.64
CA ARG A 7 -23.88 -34.07 -10.37
C ARG A 7 -22.46 -33.63 -10.05
N ALA A 8 -21.58 -33.66 -11.05
CA ALA A 8 -20.20 -33.20 -10.91
C ALA A 8 -20.17 -31.79 -10.32
N PRO A 9 -19.34 -31.50 -9.30
CA PRO A 9 -19.20 -30.15 -8.79
C PRO A 9 -18.66 -29.26 -9.91
N GLY A 10 -19.44 -28.25 -10.29
CA GLY A 10 -19.04 -27.27 -11.31
C GLY A 10 -17.71 -26.58 -10.94
N PRO A 11 -17.03 -25.96 -11.91
CA PRO A 11 -15.72 -25.35 -11.71
C PRO A 11 -15.80 -24.29 -10.62
N ARG A 12 -15.22 -24.59 -9.46
CA ARG A 12 -15.08 -23.63 -8.36
C ARG A 12 -13.91 -22.72 -8.74
N LEU A 13 -14.21 -21.54 -9.27
CA LEU A 13 -13.22 -20.47 -9.36
C LEU A 13 -12.55 -20.35 -7.98
N PRO A 14 -11.20 -20.35 -7.90
CA PRO A 14 -10.48 -20.22 -6.64
C PRO A 14 -10.57 -18.76 -6.18
N LEU A 15 -11.79 -18.32 -5.87
CA LEU A 15 -12.02 -17.06 -5.17
C LEU A 15 -11.41 -17.22 -3.78
N PRO A 16 -10.51 -16.32 -3.38
CA PRO A 16 -9.97 -16.31 -2.04
C PRO A 16 -11.10 -16.31 -1.00
N GLU A 17 -10.91 -16.99 0.13
CA GLU A 17 -11.96 -17.13 1.15
C GLU A 17 -12.50 -15.79 1.67
N TRP A 18 -11.70 -14.71 1.61
CA TRP A 18 -12.11 -13.35 1.99
C TRP A 18 -13.12 -12.72 1.02
N ALA A 19 -13.15 -13.16 -0.24
CA ALA A 19 -14.09 -12.68 -1.23
C ALA A 19 -15.43 -13.42 -1.14
N ARG A 20 -15.50 -14.56 -0.42
CA ARG A 20 -16.76 -15.28 -0.19
C ARG A 20 -17.52 -14.60 0.95
N GLY A 21 -18.58 -13.87 0.60
CA GLY A 21 -19.41 -13.13 1.56
C GLY A 21 -19.09 -11.63 1.64
N TYR A 22 -18.26 -11.12 0.73
CA TYR A 22 -18.02 -9.68 0.60
C TYR A 22 -19.31 -8.98 0.13
N ASP A 23 -19.92 -8.20 1.01
CA ASP A 23 -21.17 -7.49 0.74
C ASP A 23 -20.97 -5.99 0.52
N ARG A 24 -22.05 -5.28 0.19
CA ARG A 24 -22.01 -3.84 -0.07
C ARG A 24 -21.69 -3.02 1.18
N ASP A 25 -22.02 -3.52 2.37
CA ASP A 25 -21.73 -2.83 3.62
C ASP A 25 -20.26 -2.96 3.98
N THR A 26 -19.65 -4.11 3.71
CA THR A 26 -18.20 -4.35 3.84
C THR A 26 -17.42 -3.46 2.88
N LEU A 27 -17.87 -3.34 1.62
CA LEU A 27 -17.27 -2.41 0.65
C LEU A 27 -17.32 -0.96 1.13
N ARG A 28 -18.46 -0.53 1.69
CA ARG A 28 -18.63 0.83 2.23
C ARG A 28 -17.73 1.07 3.44
N ALA A 29 -17.65 0.11 4.35
CA ALA A 29 -16.77 0.17 5.51
C ALA A 29 -15.30 0.27 5.08
N ASP A 30 -14.86 -0.56 4.12
CA ASP A 30 -13.50 -0.53 3.58
C ASP A 30 -13.19 0.79 2.86
N ALA A 31 -14.15 1.34 2.11
CA ALA A 31 -13.97 2.63 1.44
C ALA A 31 -13.78 3.79 2.43
N ILE A 32 -14.57 3.82 3.51
CA ILE A 32 -14.43 4.82 4.57
C ILE A 32 -13.09 4.65 5.30
N ALA A 33 -12.74 3.41 5.67
CA ALA A 33 -11.47 3.11 6.30
C ALA A 33 -10.28 3.51 5.41
N GLY A 34 -10.34 3.20 4.11
CA GLY A 34 -9.35 3.58 3.12
C GLY A 34 -9.21 5.10 2.98
N ALA A 35 -10.33 5.84 2.99
CA ALA A 35 -10.31 7.30 2.95
C ALA A 35 -9.65 7.91 4.20
N ILE A 36 -9.95 7.39 5.38
CA ILE A 36 -9.31 7.81 6.64
C ILE A 36 -7.81 7.54 6.60
N VAL A 37 -7.41 6.33 6.18
CA VAL A 37 -6.00 5.95 6.05
C VAL A 37 -5.30 6.87 5.06
N ALA A 38 -5.90 7.15 3.91
CA ALA A 38 -5.32 8.05 2.91
C ALA A 38 -5.14 9.48 3.46
N ALA A 39 -6.12 10.00 4.18
CA ALA A 39 -6.06 11.33 4.78
C ALA A 39 -4.90 11.49 5.77
N VAL A 40 -4.57 10.42 6.52
CA VAL A 40 -3.41 10.40 7.44
C VAL A 40 -2.10 10.13 6.71
N LEU A 41 -2.13 9.25 5.70
CA LEU A 41 -0.93 8.80 5.00
C LEU A 41 -0.32 9.89 4.11
N ILE A 42 -1.13 10.73 3.48
CA ILE A 42 -0.66 11.83 2.60
C ILE A 42 0.29 12.79 3.36
N PRO A 43 -0.12 13.45 4.47
CA PRO A 43 0.78 14.35 5.19
C PRO A 43 1.95 13.61 5.82
N GLN A 44 1.74 12.38 6.32
CA GLN A 44 2.81 11.58 6.92
C GLN A 44 3.92 11.24 5.90
N ALA A 45 3.55 10.80 4.71
CA ALA A 45 4.50 10.42 3.67
C ALA A 45 5.30 11.63 3.15
N MET A 46 4.66 12.79 3.02
CA MET A 46 5.34 14.04 2.68
C MET A 46 6.38 14.42 3.74
N ALA A 47 6.03 14.33 5.03
CA ALA A 47 6.98 14.59 6.11
C ALA A 47 8.17 13.62 6.08
N TYR A 48 7.92 12.34 5.81
CA TYR A 48 9.00 11.34 5.71
C TYR A 48 9.94 11.56 4.53
N ALA A 49 9.45 11.99 3.38
CA ALA A 49 10.32 12.42 2.28
C ALA A 49 11.22 13.60 2.67
N THR A 50 10.70 14.56 3.44
CA THR A 50 11.52 15.68 3.92
C THR A 50 12.59 15.24 4.91
N LEU A 51 12.34 14.21 5.73
CA LEU A 51 13.39 13.60 6.57
C LEU A 51 14.51 12.97 5.74
N ALA A 52 14.19 12.48 4.54
CA ALA A 52 15.16 11.93 3.61
C ALA A 52 15.91 13.01 2.78
N ASN A 53 15.67 14.30 3.04
CA ASN A 53 16.09 15.41 2.18
C ASN A 53 15.60 15.27 0.73
N LEU A 54 14.38 14.74 0.54
CA LEU A 54 13.74 14.60 -0.77
C LEU A 54 12.55 15.55 -0.90
N PRO A 55 12.17 15.94 -2.14
CA PRO A 55 10.93 16.68 -2.38
C PRO A 55 9.71 15.91 -1.83
N PRO A 56 8.73 16.59 -1.19
CA PRO A 56 7.56 15.94 -0.58
C PRO A 56 6.77 15.02 -1.52
N ILE A 57 6.75 15.36 -2.82
CA ILE A 57 6.07 14.55 -3.86
C ILE A 57 6.64 13.14 -3.99
N VAL A 58 7.92 12.93 -3.66
CA VAL A 58 8.54 11.60 -3.66
C VAL A 58 7.93 10.70 -2.59
N GLY A 59 7.53 11.28 -1.45
CA GLY A 59 6.80 10.58 -0.39
C GLY A 59 5.44 10.09 -0.86
N LEU A 60 4.74 10.89 -1.68
CA LEU A 60 3.44 10.51 -2.25
C LEU A 60 3.58 9.33 -3.22
N TYR A 61 4.64 9.30 -4.03
CA TYR A 61 4.90 8.14 -4.90
C TYR A 61 5.17 6.87 -4.07
N ALA A 62 6.00 6.96 -3.03
CA ALA A 62 6.26 5.82 -2.15
C ALA A 62 5.00 5.33 -1.43
N ALA A 63 4.13 6.25 -0.98
CA ALA A 63 2.88 5.94 -0.30
C ALA A 63 1.77 5.40 -1.21
N ALA A 64 1.78 5.72 -2.51
CA ALA A 64 0.78 5.22 -3.46
C ALA A 64 1.15 3.84 -4.04
N VAL A 65 2.43 3.64 -4.34
CA VAL A 65 2.95 2.40 -4.94
C VAL A 65 2.85 1.25 -3.95
N ALA A 66 3.25 1.45 -2.69
CA ALA A 66 3.25 0.40 -1.69
C ALA A 66 1.89 -0.32 -1.52
N PRO A 67 0.76 0.36 -1.23
CA PRO A 67 -0.54 -0.29 -1.09
C PRO A 67 -1.15 -0.79 -2.40
N LEU A 68 -0.69 -0.31 -3.57
CA LEU A 68 -1.17 -0.82 -4.87
C LEU A 68 -0.56 -2.20 -5.19
N PHE A 69 0.73 -2.38 -4.89
CA PHE A 69 1.45 -3.62 -5.21
C PHE A 69 1.51 -4.61 -4.04
N TYR A 70 1.40 -4.14 -2.79
CA TYR A 70 1.43 -5.01 -1.62
C TYR A 70 0.36 -6.12 -1.67
N PRO A 71 -0.91 -5.88 -2.01
CA PRO A 71 -1.93 -6.93 -2.09
C PRO A 71 -1.61 -8.05 -3.10
N LEU A 72 -0.80 -7.76 -4.11
CA LEU A 72 -0.43 -8.69 -5.18
C LEU A 72 0.75 -9.59 -4.79
N LEU A 73 1.60 -9.12 -3.87
CA LEU A 73 2.87 -9.78 -3.48
C LEU A 73 2.89 -10.21 -2.00
N ALA A 74 1.91 -9.79 -1.21
CA ALA A 74 1.91 -9.99 0.24
C ALA A 74 1.62 -11.44 0.64
N SER A 75 2.49 -11.98 1.51
CA SER A 75 2.25 -13.24 2.22
C SER A 75 1.28 -13.10 3.41
N SER A 76 0.94 -11.86 3.82
CA SER A 76 0.12 -11.59 5.00
C SER A 76 -0.86 -10.43 4.78
N ARG A 77 -2.12 -10.65 5.16
CA ARG A 77 -3.24 -9.70 4.97
C ARG A 77 -3.33 -8.62 6.05
N ARG A 78 -2.40 -8.59 7.01
CA ARG A 78 -2.44 -7.70 8.18
C ARG A 78 -1.27 -6.71 8.27
N LEU A 79 -0.31 -6.76 7.34
CA LEU A 79 0.81 -5.83 7.35
C LEU A 79 0.45 -4.59 6.53
N ALA A 80 0.48 -3.42 7.16
CA ALA A 80 0.48 -2.16 6.43
C ALA A 80 1.92 -1.87 5.99
N VAL A 81 2.14 -1.77 4.68
CA VAL A 81 3.44 -1.39 4.09
C VAL A 81 3.33 0.02 3.54
N GLY A 82 4.28 0.87 3.91
CA GLY A 82 4.36 2.26 3.49
C GLY A 82 5.66 2.89 3.98
N PRO A 83 5.94 4.16 3.61
CA PRO A 83 7.12 4.86 4.07
C PRO A 83 7.08 5.02 5.60
N VAL A 84 8.19 4.68 6.27
CA VAL A 84 8.39 4.82 7.71
C VAL A 84 9.56 5.77 7.97
N ALA A 85 9.56 6.46 9.11
CA ALA A 85 10.60 7.40 9.51
C ALA A 85 12.02 6.78 9.47
N LEU A 86 12.18 5.56 9.97
CA LEU A 86 13.48 4.87 9.99
C LEU A 86 14.00 4.61 8.57
N ASP A 87 13.14 4.12 7.68
CA ASP A 87 13.51 3.87 6.29
C ASP A 87 13.91 5.17 5.58
N SER A 88 13.23 6.28 5.91
CA SER A 88 13.52 7.60 5.36
C SER A 88 14.87 8.13 5.81
N MET A 89 15.24 7.91 7.07
CA MET A 89 16.57 8.26 7.59
C MET A 89 17.67 7.40 6.96
N LEU A 90 17.40 6.11 6.73
CA LEU A 90 18.35 5.23 6.04
C LEU A 90 18.58 5.70 4.60
N VAL A 91 17.52 6.05 3.87
CA VAL A 91 17.59 6.62 2.53
C VAL A 91 18.36 7.95 2.54
N ALA A 92 18.15 8.80 3.54
CA ALA A 92 18.92 10.03 3.70
C ALA A 92 20.43 9.73 3.81
N GLY A 93 20.79 8.77 4.65
CA GLY A 93 22.18 8.37 4.87
C GLY A 93 22.84 7.76 3.63
N THR A 94 22.12 6.95 2.87
CA THR A 94 22.64 6.35 1.64
C THR A 94 22.76 7.36 0.51
N LEU A 95 21.80 8.27 0.35
CA LEU A 95 21.89 9.37 -0.62
C LEU A 95 23.06 10.29 -0.30
N ALA A 96 23.30 10.59 0.97
CA ALA A 96 24.46 11.35 1.41
C ALA A 96 25.78 10.65 1.10
N SER A 97 25.87 9.32 1.28
CA SER A 97 27.12 8.58 1.06
C SER A 97 27.53 8.50 -0.41
N ILE A 98 26.57 8.54 -1.34
CA ILE A 98 26.82 8.53 -2.78
C ILE A 98 26.82 9.93 -3.41
N GLY A 99 26.72 10.98 -2.59
CA GLY A 99 26.68 12.38 -3.06
C GLY A 99 25.41 12.76 -3.82
N ALA A 100 24.38 11.90 -3.81
CA ALA A 100 23.09 12.12 -4.45
C ALA A 100 22.11 12.80 -3.49
N VAL A 101 22.53 13.88 -2.82
CA VAL A 101 21.60 14.68 -2.02
C VAL A 101 20.76 15.52 -2.98
N ALA A 102 19.45 15.27 -3.03
CA ALA A 102 18.54 16.18 -3.72
C ALA A 102 18.51 17.48 -2.92
N VAL A 103 19.14 18.52 -3.46
CA VAL A 103 19.07 19.88 -2.93
C VAL A 103 17.59 20.25 -2.80
N GLY A 104 17.12 20.33 -1.55
CA GLY A 104 15.86 20.98 -1.25
C GLY A 104 15.94 22.41 -1.76
N GLU A 105 15.08 22.73 -2.73
CA GLU A 105 14.76 24.09 -3.19
C GLU A 105 15.74 24.75 -4.19
N ARG A 106 15.69 24.30 -5.46
CA ARG A 106 15.93 25.19 -6.63
C ARG A 106 14.61 25.67 -7.26
N VAL A 107 13.56 25.87 -6.46
CA VAL A 107 12.33 26.52 -6.94
C VAL A 107 11.84 27.51 -5.88
N ALA A 108 12.20 28.79 -6.10
CA ALA A 108 11.53 30.04 -5.68
C ALA A 108 11.33 30.26 -4.16
N TYR A 109 12.05 31.20 -3.51
CA TYR A 109 12.26 32.62 -3.84
C TYR A 109 13.71 33.07 -3.64
#